data_AF-A0A6F9CL78-F1
#
_entry.id   AF-A0A6F9CL78-F1
#
_cell.length_a   1.000
_cell.length_b   1.000
_cell.length_c   1.000
_cell.angle_alpha   90.00
_cell.angle_beta   90.00
_cell.angle_gamma   90.00
#
_symmetry.space_group_name_H-M   'P 1'
#
loop_
_entity.id
_entity.type
_entity.pdbx_description
1 polymer ?
#
loop_
_entity_poly.entity_id
_entity_poly.type
_entity_poly.pdbx_seq_one_letter_code
_entity_poly.pdbx_strand_id
1 'polypeptide(L)'
;MGEAEIQDGERLSLAVKDMGSCEIYPQTIQHNPNGRNKSFGSAQEFVWAHDSSEYATRESTSMDKIFKNFKEKKSFKPDFGAKGIHGGFLLGVRSVNGLAFYNWENTELVQPH
;
A
#
# COMPACT_ATOMS: atom_id res chain seq x y z
N MET A 1 8.40 31.09 -24.91
CA MET A 1 7.11 31.58 -25.44
C MET A 1 6.53 30.46 -26.28
N GLY A 2 5.42 29.86 -25.85
CA GLY A 2 4.76 28.74 -26.52
C GLY A 2 4.15 27.77 -25.52
N GLU A 3 3.15 28.21 -24.75
CA GLU A 3 2.27 27.29 -24.02
C GLU A 3 1.37 26.60 -25.05
N ALA A 4 1.49 25.27 -25.16
CA ALA A 4 0.56 24.50 -25.97
C ALA A 4 -0.77 24.41 -25.19
N GLU A 5 -1.78 25.13 -25.66
CA GLU A 5 -3.17 24.92 -25.22
C GLU A 5 -3.58 23.48 -25.59
N ILE A 6 -3.77 22.66 -24.55
CA ILE A 6 -4.34 21.33 -24.70
C ILE A 6 -5.86 21.50 -24.79
N GLN A 7 -6.46 21.03 -25.87
CA GLN A 7 -7.89 21.19 -26.12
C GLN A 7 -8.69 20.14 -25.33
N ASP A 8 -9.71 20.59 -24.58
CA ASP A 8 -10.55 19.72 -23.76
C ASP A 8 -11.22 18.64 -24.64
N GLY A 9 -10.94 17.37 -24.34
CA GLY A 9 -11.42 16.21 -25.11
C GLY A 9 -10.39 15.53 -26.02
N GLU A 10 -9.15 16.03 -26.13
CA GLU A 10 -8.11 15.35 -26.90
C GLU A 10 -7.68 14.03 -26.22
N ARG A 11 -7.76 12.91 -26.96
CA ARG A 11 -7.41 11.59 -26.46
C ARG A 11 -5.88 11.45 -26.41
N LEU A 12 -5.31 11.66 -25.23
CA LEU A 12 -3.90 11.44 -24.95
C LEU A 12 -3.47 10.01 -25.36
N SER A 13 -2.45 9.91 -26.20
CA SER A 13 -1.80 8.64 -26.54
C SER A 13 -0.99 8.16 -25.33
N LEU A 14 -1.64 7.44 -24.41
CA LEU A 14 -0.97 6.84 -23.28
C LEU A 14 -0.20 5.60 -23.74
N ALA A 15 1.07 5.51 -23.35
CA ALA A 15 1.83 4.28 -23.55
C ALA A 15 1.18 3.16 -22.71
N VAL A 16 0.52 2.22 -23.37
CA VAL A 16 -0.01 1.01 -22.72
C VAL A 16 1.19 0.15 -22.35
N LYS A 17 1.48 0.08 -21.05
CA LYS A 17 2.48 -0.85 -20.52
C LYS A 17 1.76 -2.12 -20.11
N ASP A 18 2.12 -3.25 -20.71
CA ASP A 18 1.64 -4.57 -20.30
C ASP A 18 1.89 -4.76 -18.80
N MET A 19 0.80 -4.95 -18.04
CA MET A 19 0.85 -5.11 -16.59
C MET A 19 0.88 -6.57 -16.15
N GLY A 20 1.08 -7.53 -17.06
CA GLY A 20 1.14 -8.96 -16.71
C GLY A 20 -0.16 -9.50 -16.07
N SER A 21 -0.16 -10.80 -15.79
CA SER A 21 -1.26 -11.49 -15.11
C SER A 21 -1.27 -11.13 -13.62
N CYS A 22 -2.36 -10.57 -13.12
CA CYS A 22 -2.62 -10.40 -11.69
C CYS A 22 -3.33 -11.65 -11.17
N GLU A 23 -2.68 -12.46 -10.32
CA GLU A 23 -3.31 -13.61 -9.65
C GLU A 23 -3.96 -13.24 -8.30
N ILE A 24 -4.12 -11.95 -8.00
CA ILE A 24 -4.90 -11.49 -6.85
C ILE A 24 -6.24 -10.98 -7.38
N TYR A 25 -7.33 -11.59 -6.94
CA TYR A 25 -8.69 -11.07 -7.11
C TYR A 25 -8.97 -10.11 -5.94
N PRO A 26 -8.78 -8.79 -6.12
CA PRO A 26 -8.99 -7.86 -5.03
C PRO A 26 -10.48 -7.82 -4.69
N GLN A 27 -10.83 -7.98 -3.42
CA GLN A 27 -12.19 -7.71 -2.95
C GLN A 27 -12.53 -6.20 -3.00
N THR A 28 -11.50 -5.35 -3.07
CA THR A 28 -11.58 -3.89 -3.27
C THR A 28 -10.33 -3.37 -3.99
N ILE A 29 -10.49 -2.60 -5.07
CA ILE A 29 -9.38 -1.93 -5.76
C ILE A 29 -9.08 -0.62 -5.03
N GLN A 30 -8.00 -0.56 -4.26
CA GLN A 30 -7.45 0.71 -3.75
C GLN A 30 -6.33 1.20 -4.68
N HIS A 31 -6.54 2.36 -5.29
CA HIS A 31 -5.52 3.01 -6.11
C HIS A 31 -4.46 3.66 -5.23
N ASN A 32 -3.20 3.62 -5.67
CA ASN A 32 -2.15 4.52 -5.17
C ASN A 32 -2.67 5.98 -5.27
N PRO A 33 -2.44 6.86 -4.27
CA PRO A 33 -2.74 8.29 -4.38
C PRO A 33 -2.24 8.94 -5.70
N ASN A 34 -1.17 8.39 -6.28
CA ASN A 34 -0.57 8.84 -7.54
C ASN A 34 -0.92 7.97 -8.77
N GLY A 35 -1.92 7.08 -8.68
CA GLY A 35 -2.48 6.34 -9.83
C GLY A 35 -1.56 5.31 -10.51
N ARG A 36 -0.35 5.04 -9.99
CA ARG A 36 0.58 4.03 -10.54
C ARG A 36 0.52 2.72 -9.77
N ASN A 37 0.10 1.64 -10.43
CA ASN A 37 0.14 0.26 -9.91
C ASN A 37 1.47 -0.42 -10.29
N LYS A 38 2.14 -1.10 -9.33
CA LYS A 38 3.51 -1.65 -9.51
C LYS A 38 3.87 -2.87 -8.64
N SER A 39 2.94 -3.55 -7.95
CA SER A 39 3.32 -4.68 -7.07
C SER A 39 2.60 -6.00 -7.37
N PHE A 40 3.35 -7.11 -7.35
CA PHE A 40 2.91 -8.51 -7.43
C PHE A 40 3.43 -9.27 -6.19
N GLY A 41 2.66 -10.21 -5.63
CA GLY A 41 3.10 -11.07 -4.51
C GLY A 41 1.98 -11.83 -3.79
N SER A 42 2.34 -12.77 -2.91
CA SER A 42 1.42 -13.66 -2.17
C SER A 42 0.75 -13.01 -0.93
N ALA A 43 0.56 -11.69 -0.96
CA ALA A 43 0.03 -10.95 0.18
C ALA A 43 -1.49 -11.17 0.32
N GLN A 44 -1.95 -11.37 1.55
CA GLN A 44 -3.38 -11.39 1.87
C GLN A 44 -3.99 -9.99 1.78
N GLU A 45 -3.24 -8.97 2.20
CA GLU A 45 -3.65 -7.57 2.14
C GLU A 45 -2.46 -6.69 1.76
N PHE A 46 -2.77 -5.54 1.16
CA PHE A 46 -1.82 -4.55 0.70
C PHE A 46 -2.38 -3.16 1.01
N VAL A 47 -1.57 -2.27 1.59
CA VAL A 47 -1.95 -0.87 1.83
C VAL A 47 -0.81 0.10 1.53
N TRP A 48 -1.15 1.26 0.98
CA TRP A 48 -0.22 2.35 0.76
C TRP A 48 -0.03 3.19 2.03
N ALA A 49 1.20 3.62 2.27
CA ALA A 49 1.44 4.75 3.15
C ALA A 49 0.95 6.06 2.49
N HIS A 50 0.94 7.15 3.26
CA HIS A 50 0.73 8.47 2.70
C HIS A 50 1.87 8.86 1.72
N ASP A 51 3.10 8.47 2.02
CA ASP A 51 4.21 8.51 1.05
C ASP A 51 3.97 7.46 -0.04
N SER A 52 3.84 7.91 -1.29
CA SER A 52 3.60 7.04 -2.45
C SER A 52 4.73 6.04 -2.76
N SER A 53 5.87 6.15 -2.08
CA SER A 53 7.00 5.22 -2.19
C SER A 53 7.00 4.09 -1.16
N GLU A 54 6.10 4.14 -0.17
CA GLU A 54 6.02 3.17 0.92
C GLU A 54 4.69 2.41 0.93
N TYR A 55 4.75 1.11 1.22
CA TYR A 55 3.56 0.26 1.36
C TYR A 55 3.80 -0.86 2.35
N ALA A 56 2.72 -1.43 2.88
CA ALA A 56 2.73 -2.62 3.70
C ALA A 56 1.99 -3.77 3.03
N THR A 57 2.46 -4.98 3.28
CA THR A 57 1.75 -6.22 2.95
C THR A 57 1.62 -7.11 4.16
N ARG A 58 0.46 -7.75 4.30
CA ARG A 58 0.26 -8.81 5.29
C ARG A 58 0.31 -10.16 4.62
N GLU A 59 1.28 -10.99 4.96
CA GLU A 59 1.36 -12.38 4.46
C GLU A 59 0.67 -13.36 5.40
N SER A 60 0.68 -13.09 6.71
CA SER A 60 0.10 -13.94 7.74
C SER A 60 -0.46 -13.10 8.89
N THR A 61 -1.10 -13.72 9.88
CA THR A 61 -1.59 -12.99 11.05
C THR A 61 -0.48 -12.58 12.02
N SER A 62 0.77 -12.98 11.79
CA SER A 62 1.88 -12.79 12.71
C SER A 62 3.06 -12.03 12.10
N MET A 63 2.95 -11.60 10.85
CA MET A 63 4.05 -10.97 10.14
C MET A 63 3.54 -10.02 9.08
N ASP A 64 3.79 -8.73 9.33
CA ASP A 64 3.57 -7.65 8.38
C ASP A 64 4.92 -7.18 7.86
N LYS A 65 4.95 -6.82 6.58
CA LYS A 65 6.16 -6.37 5.88
C LYS A 65 5.94 -4.95 5.37
N ILE A 66 6.94 -4.10 5.56
CA ILE A 66 6.98 -2.73 5.02
C ILE A 66 8.03 -2.68 3.91
N PHE A 67 7.65 -2.05 2.82
CA PHE A 67 8.49 -1.85 1.64
C PHE A 67 8.64 -0.36 1.38
N LYS A 68 9.83 0.04 0.94
CA LYS A 68 10.09 1.37 0.38
C LYS A 68 10.75 1.22 -0.97
N ASN A 69 10.29 1.97 -1.97
CA ASN A 69 10.83 1.88 -3.34
C ASN A 69 10.85 0.43 -3.87
N PHE A 70 9.81 -0.35 -3.56
CA PHE A 70 9.66 -1.76 -3.95
C PHE A 70 10.74 -2.71 -3.41
N LYS A 71 11.43 -2.32 -2.33
CA LYS A 71 12.35 -3.19 -1.58
C LYS A 71 11.85 -3.36 -0.16
N GLU A 72 11.92 -4.59 0.36
CA GLU A 72 11.57 -4.86 1.76
C GLU A 72 12.51 -4.04 2.66
N LYS A 73 11.92 -3.21 3.50
CA LYS A 73 12.63 -2.40 4.48
C LYS A 73 12.64 -3.09 5.83
N LYS A 74 11.49 -3.64 6.22
CA LYS A 74 11.30 -4.25 7.53
C LYS A 74 10.20 -5.28 7.51
N SER A 75 10.38 -6.31 8.31
CA SER A 75 9.35 -7.26 8.68
C SER A 75 9.17 -7.19 10.20
N PHE A 76 7.93 -7.14 10.67
CA PHE A 76 7.64 -7.07 12.10
C PHE A 76 6.45 -7.93 12.48
N LYS A 77 6.40 -8.31 13.75
CA LYS A 77 5.30 -9.06 14.35
C LYS A 77 4.45 -8.10 15.17
N PRO A 78 3.19 -7.85 14.79
CA PRO A 78 2.27 -7.04 15.58
C PRO A 78 1.99 -7.72 16.93
N ASP A 79 1.88 -6.91 17.98
CA ASP A 79 1.81 -7.40 19.37
C ASP A 79 0.58 -8.30 19.63
N PHE A 80 -0.53 -8.00 18.95
CA PHE A 80 -1.81 -8.72 19.09
C PHE A 80 -2.21 -9.50 17.83
N GLY A 81 -1.27 -9.67 16.91
CA GLY A 81 -1.52 -10.22 15.58
C GLY A 81 -2.33 -9.30 14.66
N ALA A 82 -2.31 -9.60 13.37
CA ALA A 82 -2.95 -8.83 12.31
C ALA A 82 -4.06 -9.65 11.63
N LYS A 83 -5.30 -9.20 11.76
CA LYS A 83 -6.44 -9.65 10.94
C LYS A 83 -6.74 -8.73 9.77
N GLY A 84 -6.26 -7.50 9.83
CA GLY A 84 -6.45 -6.46 8.83
C GLY A 84 -5.31 -5.45 8.89
N ILE A 85 -4.95 -4.85 7.75
CA ILE A 85 -4.05 -3.69 7.70
C ILE A 85 -4.71 -2.50 7.01
N HIS A 86 -4.39 -1.29 7.45
CA HIS A 86 -4.95 -0.03 6.98
C HIS A 86 -3.82 0.96 6.70
N GLY A 87 -3.87 1.58 5.52
CA GLY A 87 -2.89 2.59 5.07
C GLY A 87 -3.17 3.98 5.62
N GLY A 88 -2.33 4.94 5.23
CA GLY A 88 -2.46 6.35 5.60
C GLY A 88 -1.19 6.92 6.23
N PHE A 89 -1.33 7.94 7.08
CA PHE A 89 -0.21 8.58 7.77
C PHE A 89 0.49 7.66 8.78
N LEU A 90 -0.26 6.70 9.32
CA LEU A 90 0.22 5.61 10.18
C LEU A 90 -0.26 4.28 9.61
N LEU A 91 0.47 3.21 9.91
CA LEU A 91 0.05 1.85 9.59
C LEU A 91 -0.92 1.38 10.66
N GLY A 92 -2.19 1.24 10.31
CA GLY A 92 -3.19 0.64 11.19
C GLY A 92 -3.14 -0.88 11.08
N VAL A 93 -3.02 -1.58 12.21
CA VAL A 93 -3.10 -3.04 12.29
C VAL A 93 -4.31 -3.40 13.15
N ARG A 94 -5.31 -4.01 12.52
CA ARG A 94 -6.52 -4.48 13.17
C ARG A 94 -6.29 -5.90 13.69
N SER A 95 -6.43 -6.09 14.99
CA SER A 95 -6.39 -7.40 15.65
C SER A 95 -7.80 -7.96 15.85
N VAL A 96 -7.92 -9.04 16.62
CA VAL A 96 -9.22 -9.54 17.09
C VAL A 96 -9.94 -8.59 18.03
N ASN A 97 -9.19 -7.81 18.82
CA ASN A 97 -9.70 -7.11 19.99
C ASN A 97 -9.58 -5.59 19.89
N GLY A 98 -9.04 -5.07 18.78
CA GLY A 98 -8.77 -3.65 18.67
C GLY A 98 -7.99 -3.25 17.43
N LEU A 99 -7.59 -1.98 17.39
CA LEU A 99 -6.83 -1.35 16.31
C LEU A 99 -5.60 -0.67 16.90
N ALA A 100 -4.43 -1.12 16.47
CA ALA A 100 -3.15 -0.53 16.86
C ALA A 100 -2.58 0.29 15.70
N PHE A 101 -1.95 1.43 16.01
CA PHE A 101 -1.29 2.25 15.00
C PHE A 101 0.23 2.21 15.17
N TYR A 102 0.93 1.92 14.08
CA TYR A 102 2.37 1.82 14.01
C TYR A 102 2.94 2.92 13.11
N ASN A 103 4.11 3.43 13.48
CA ASN A 103 4.87 4.33 12.62
C ASN A 103 5.55 3.52 11.49
N TRP A 104 5.41 3.99 10.25
CA TRP A 104 5.95 3.34 9.04
C TRP A 104 7.49 3.21 9.03
N GLU A 105 8.20 4.07 9.75
CA GLU A 105 9.66 4.12 9.76
C GLU A 105 10.28 3.13 10.73
N ASN A 106 9.87 3.20 12.00
CA ASN A 106 10.48 2.45 13.09
C ASN A 106 9.62 1.29 13.58
N THR A 107 8.37 1.15 13.09
CA THR A 107 7.35 0.18 13.54
C THR A 107 7.10 0.22 15.05
N GLU A 108 7.28 1.38 15.67
CA GLU A 108 6.90 1.61 17.05
C GLU A 108 5.39 1.83 17.14
N LEU A 109 4.79 1.28 18.20
CA LEU A 109 3.38 1.46 18.53
C LEU A 109 3.17 2.92 18.96
N VAL A 110 2.35 3.65 18.21
CA VAL A 110 1.99 5.04 18.50
C VAL A 110 0.77 5.10 19.42
N GLN A 111 -0.23 4.24 19.18
CA GLN A 111 -1.43 4.18 20.01
C GLN A 111 -2.06 2.78 19.99
N PRO A 112 -2.32 2.16 21.15
CA PRO A 112 -3.23 1.03 21.28
C PRO A 112 -4.68 1.50 21.48
N HIS A 113 -5.64 0.92 20.75
CA HIS A 113 -7.06 1.06 21.04
C HIS A 113 -7.76 -0.30 21.02
#